data_AF-A0A3C0BLU6-F1
#
_entry.id   AF-A0A3C0BLU6-F1
#
_cell.length_a   1.000
_cell.length_b   1.000
_cell.length_c   1.000
_cell.angle_alpha   90.00
_cell.angle_beta   90.00
_cell.angle_gamma   90.00
#
_symmetry.space_group_name_H-M   'P 1'
#
loop_
_entity.id
_entity.type
_entity.pdbx_description
1 polymer ?
#
loop_
_entity_poly.entity_id
_entity_poly.type
_entity_poly.pdbx_seq_one_letter_code
_entity_poly.pdbx_strand_id
1 'polypeptide(L)'
;MKKYILKRILISLFTLLAITLVLFILLQLMPGSPFNDEKLSADQRAVLYAKYGLDKPVFVQFFKYVGNMFRGDFGVSYNISKNTPISQLIAQRLPVSMNIGFQSVFIGALIGLILGIIAAVRHNTIWDTLSTVISVIGVSIPSYV
;
A
#
# COMPACT_ATOMS: atom_id res chain seq x y z
N MET A 1 -23.84 -16.28 0.14
CA MET A 1 -22.45 -16.20 0.64
C MET A 1 -21.38 -16.38 -0.45
N LYS A 2 -21.29 -17.50 -1.17
CA LYS A 2 -20.25 -17.72 -2.21
C LYS A 2 -20.18 -16.62 -3.28
N LYS A 3 -21.33 -16.25 -3.88
CA LYS A 3 -21.43 -15.15 -4.86
C LYS A 3 -20.96 -13.79 -4.31
N TYR A 4 -21.22 -13.54 -3.04
CA TYR A 4 -20.81 -12.30 -2.36
C TYR A 4 -19.30 -12.26 -2.10
N ILE A 5 -18.74 -13.35 -1.59
CA ILE A 5 -17.29 -13.48 -1.37
C ILE A 5 -16.55 -13.33 -2.70
N LEU A 6 -17.00 -14.01 -3.75
CA LEU A 6 -16.39 -13.90 -5.08
C LEU A 6 -16.45 -12.47 -5.61
N LYS A 7 -17.61 -11.81 -5.51
CA LYS A 7 -17.75 -10.40 -5.89
C LYS A 7 -16.75 -9.50 -5.14
N ARG A 8 -16.60 -9.69 -3.82
CA ARG A 8 -15.64 -8.92 -3.03
C ARG A 8 -14.19 -9.17 -3.43
N ILE A 9 -13.80 -10.43 -3.63
CA ILE A 9 -12.43 -10.79 -4.05
C ILE A 9 -12.12 -10.15 -5.41
N LEU A 10 -13.05 -10.21 -6.36
CA LEU A 10 -12.89 -9.59 -7.68
C LEU A 10 -12.76 -8.07 -7.60
N ILE A 11 -13.61 -7.42 -6.79
CA ILE A 11 -13.51 -5.98 -6.55
C ILE A 11 -12.16 -5.63 -5.92
N SER A 12 -11.73 -6.34 -4.87
CA SER A 12 -10.45 -6.11 -4.22
C SER A 12 -9.27 -6.30 -5.18
N LEU A 13 -9.29 -7.34 -6.02
CA LEU A 13 -8.25 -7.58 -7.01
C LEU A 13 -8.19 -6.46 -8.05
N PHE A 14 -9.35 -6.01 -8.54
CA PHE A 14 -9.42 -4.88 -9.48
C PHE A 14 -8.94 -3.58 -8.85
N THR A 15 -9.33 -3.30 -7.60
CA THR A 15 -8.86 -2.13 -6.85
C THR A 15 -7.35 -2.16 -6.67
N LEU A 16 -6.78 -3.30 -6.27
CA LEU A 16 -5.33 -3.46 -6.15
C LEU A 16 -4.62 -3.22 -7.49
N LEU A 17 -5.13 -3.80 -8.58
CA LEU A 17 -4.57 -3.59 -9.91
C LEU A 17 -4.62 -2.11 -10.33
N ALA A 18 -5.74 -1.43 -10.06
CA ALA A 18 -5.88 0.00 -10.34
C ALA A 18 -4.88 0.84 -9.53
N ILE A 19 -4.73 0.56 -8.23
CA ILE A 19 -3.75 1.23 -7.38
C ILE A 19 -2.33 0.97 -7.90
N THR A 20 -2.00 -0.28 -8.22
CA THR A 20 -0.69 -0.65 -8.77
C THR A 20 -0.42 0.06 -10.10
N LEU A 21 -1.41 0.18 -10.98
CA LEU A 21 -1.29 0.90 -12.24
C LEU A 21 -1.03 2.39 -12.00
N VAL A 22 -1.77 3.02 -11.09
CA VAL A 22 -1.56 4.43 -10.73
C VAL A 22 -0.15 4.63 -10.16
N LEU A 23 0.27 3.81 -9.20
CA LEU A 23 1.62 3.88 -8.63
C LEU A 23 2.70 3.67 -9.68
N PHE A 24 2.51 2.72 -10.60
CA PHE A 24 3.43 2.47 -11.70
C PHE A 24 3.56 3.70 -12.62
N ILE A 25 2.44 4.33 -12.98
CA ILE A 25 2.45 5.57 -13.78
C ILE A 25 3.17 6.69 -13.03
N LEU A 26 2.87 6.89 -11.74
CA LEU A 26 3.53 7.91 -10.91
C LEU A 26 5.05 7.69 -10.85
N LEU A 27 5.50 6.45 -10.71
CA LEU A 27 6.93 6.10 -10.72
C LEU A 27 7.57 6.34 -12.10
N GLN A 28 6.83 6.12 -13.20
CA GLN A 28 7.32 6.38 -14.55
C GLN A 28 7.42 7.88 -14.87
N LEU A 29 6.56 8.71 -14.26
CA LEU A 29 6.57 10.16 -14.39
C LEU A 29 7.61 10.84 -13.50
N MET A 30 8.11 10.14 -12.47
CA MET A 30 9.16 10.67 -11.61
C MET A 30 10.45 10.88 -12.42
N PRO A 31 11.07 12.08 -12.35
CA PRO A 31 12.30 12.34 -13.06
C PRO A 31 13.45 11.52 -12.47
N GLY A 32 14.13 10.74 -13.31
CA GLY A 32 15.31 9.96 -12.95
C GLY A 32 15.20 8.47 -13.29
N SER A 33 16.20 7.71 -12.89
CA SER A 33 16.20 6.25 -13.00
C SER A 33 16.77 5.62 -11.73
N PRO A 34 16.39 4.38 -11.40
CA PRO A 34 17.01 3.63 -10.31
C PRO A 34 18.51 3.35 -10.54
N PHE A 35 19.04 3.65 -11.73
CA PHE A 35 20.43 3.41 -12.13
C PHE A 35 21.17 4.73 -12.46
N ASN A 36 20.78 5.84 -11.85
CA ASN A 36 21.45 7.15 -12.00
C ASN A 36 22.79 7.27 -11.25
N ASP A 37 23.39 6.15 -10.82
CA ASP A 37 24.72 6.16 -10.16
C ASP A 37 25.79 6.57 -11.19
N GLU A 38 26.49 7.68 -10.95
CA GLU A 38 27.54 8.22 -11.82
C GLU A 38 28.69 7.23 -12.03
N LYS A 39 28.83 6.23 -11.15
CA LYS A 39 29.84 5.17 -11.25
C LYS A 39 29.51 4.12 -12.30
N LEU A 40 28.26 4.07 -12.80
CA LEU A 40 27.86 3.11 -13.83
C LEU A 40 28.19 3.66 -15.22
N SER A 41 29.02 2.93 -15.97
CA SER A 41 29.25 3.22 -17.38
C SER A 41 27.95 3.12 -18.19
N ALA A 42 27.91 3.76 -19.35
CA ALA A 42 26.75 3.69 -20.25
C ALA A 42 26.40 2.24 -20.62
N ASP A 43 27.41 1.39 -20.85
CA ASP A 43 27.23 -0.02 -21.19
C ASP A 43 26.67 -0.82 -20.01
N GLN A 44 27.19 -0.61 -18.80
CA GLN A 44 26.68 -1.27 -17.59
C GLN A 44 25.22 -0.91 -17.33
N ARG A 45 24.87 0.36 -17.58
CA ARG A 45 23.49 0.84 -17.47
C ARG A 45 22.58 0.16 -18.49
N ALA A 46 22.99 0.07 -19.76
CA ALA A 46 22.21 -0.61 -20.80
C ALA A 46 21.94 -2.09 -20.45
N VAL A 47 22.93 -2.80 -19.90
CA VAL A 47 22.78 -4.19 -19.43
C VAL A 47 21.74 -4.29 -18.31
N LEU A 48 21.75 -3.36 -17.35
CA LEU A 48 20.75 -3.33 -16.27
C LEU A 48 19.35 -3.03 -16.79
N TYR A 49 19.20 -2.10 -17.73
CA TYR A 49 17.92 -1.80 -18.36
C TYR A 49 17.36 -3.02 -19.08
N ALA A 50 18.17 -3.73 -19.86
CA ALA A 50 17.78 -4.97 -20.53
C ALA A 50 17.40 -6.08 -19.54
N LYS A 51 18.18 -6.25 -18.46
CA LYS A 51 17.92 -7.25 -17.41
C LYS A 51 16.54 -7.04 -16.76
N TYR A 52 16.23 -5.81 -16.35
CA TYR A 52 14.94 -5.48 -15.74
C TYR A 52 13.82 -5.27 -16.75
N GLY A 53 14.14 -5.16 -18.04
CA GLY A 53 13.15 -4.90 -19.11
C GLY A 53 12.71 -3.44 -19.17
N LEU A 54 13.50 -2.52 -18.60
CA LEU A 54 13.24 -1.07 -18.65
C LEU A 54 13.49 -0.49 -20.05
N ASP A 55 14.07 -1.26 -20.96
CA ASP A 55 14.23 -0.98 -22.39
C ASP A 55 12.96 -1.26 -23.22
N LYS A 56 11.95 -1.92 -22.64
CA LYS A 56 10.71 -2.32 -23.34
C LYS A 56 9.64 -1.22 -23.32
N PRO A 57 8.62 -1.28 -24.20
CA PRO A 57 7.47 -0.39 -24.12
C PRO A 57 6.80 -0.44 -22.74
N VAL A 58 6.32 0.71 -22.25
CA VAL A 58 5.77 0.88 -20.89
C VAL A 58 4.70 -0.15 -20.53
N PHE A 59 3.85 -0.51 -21.48
CA PHE A 59 2.84 -1.57 -21.29
C PHE A 59 3.49 -2.92 -20.96
N VAL A 60 4.54 -3.32 -21.70
CA VAL A 60 5.27 -4.58 -21.45
C VAL A 60 5.93 -4.56 -20.07
N GLN A 61 6.47 -3.41 -19.65
CA GLN A 61 7.06 -3.24 -18.33
C GLN A 61 6.02 -3.48 -17.23
N PHE A 62 4.81 -2.94 -17.38
CA PHE A 62 3.72 -3.14 -16.42
C PHE A 62 3.30 -4.61 -16.30
N PHE A 63 3.07 -5.33 -17.41
CA PHE A 63 2.69 -6.74 -17.34
C PHE A 63 3.81 -7.62 -16.77
N LYS A 64 5.07 -7.32 -17.10
CA LYS A 64 6.22 -7.99 -16.49
C LYS A 64 6.29 -7.73 -14.99
N TYR A 65 6.08 -6.49 -14.55
CA TYR A 65 6.05 -6.09 -13.14
C TYR A 65 4.95 -6.84 -12.38
N VAL A 66 3.71 -6.80 -12.87
CA VAL A 66 2.57 -7.49 -12.25
C VAL A 66 2.78 -9.01 -12.26
N GLY A 67 3.28 -9.59 -13.37
CA GLY A 67 3.56 -11.01 -13.48
C GLY A 67 4.63 -11.50 -12.50
N ASN A 68 5.69 -10.72 -12.30
CA ASN A 68 6.73 -11.01 -11.32
C ASN A 68 6.18 -10.90 -9.88
N MET A 69 5.35 -9.89 -9.61
CA MET A 69 4.69 -9.71 -8.31
C MET A 69 3.85 -10.94 -7.92
N PHE A 70 3.08 -11.50 -8.84
CA PHE A 70 2.31 -12.73 -8.59
C PHE A 70 3.18 -13.97 -8.34
N ARG A 71 4.42 -13.97 -8.82
CA ARG A 71 5.42 -15.03 -8.55
C ARG A 71 6.19 -14.80 -7.24
N GLY A 72 5.93 -13.68 -6.55
CA GLY A 72 6.67 -13.27 -5.37
C GLY A 72 8.06 -12.69 -5.67
N ASP A 73 8.36 -12.41 -6.94
CA ASP A 73 9.59 -11.75 -7.35
C ASP A 73 9.36 -10.24 -7.43
N PHE A 74 9.86 -9.54 -6.40
CA PHE A 74 9.81 -8.08 -6.33
C PHE A 74 11.11 -7.42 -6.81
N GLY A 75 12.10 -8.21 -7.24
CA GLY A 75 13.44 -7.74 -7.54
C GLY A 75 14.27 -7.42 -6.30
N VAL A 76 15.37 -6.71 -6.53
CA VAL A 76 16.32 -6.26 -5.50
C VAL A 76 16.26 -4.75 -5.35
N SER A 77 16.51 -4.28 -4.14
CA SER A 77 16.62 -2.85 -3.86
C SER A 77 17.97 -2.31 -4.38
N TYR A 78 17.91 -1.18 -5.10
CA TYR A 78 19.09 -0.45 -5.55
C TYR A 78 19.36 0.84 -4.75
N ASN A 79 18.31 1.46 -4.18
CA ASN A 79 18.41 2.75 -3.50
C ASN A 79 18.51 2.63 -1.97
N ILE A 80 17.68 1.80 -1.33
CA ILE A 80 17.53 1.78 0.14
C ILE A 80 18.51 0.80 0.79
N SER A 81 18.59 -0.40 0.25
CA SER A 81 19.49 -1.48 0.69
C SER A 81 20.04 -2.17 -0.55
N LYS A 82 21.29 -1.88 -0.91
CA LYS A 82 21.89 -2.34 -2.17
C LYS A 82 21.91 -3.87 -2.23
N ASN A 83 21.42 -4.43 -3.34
CA ASN A 83 21.37 -5.88 -3.62
C ASN A 83 20.56 -6.73 -2.62
N THR A 84 19.72 -6.13 -1.79
CA THR A 84 18.83 -6.88 -0.90
C THR A 84 17.52 -7.23 -1.62
N PRO A 85 17.07 -8.50 -1.60
CA PRO A 85 15.76 -8.87 -2.13
C PRO A 85 14.64 -8.05 -1.45
N ILE A 86 13.76 -7.46 -2.25
CA ILE A 86 12.65 -6.64 -1.72
C ILE A 86 11.68 -7.50 -0.90
N SER A 87 11.51 -8.78 -1.26
CA SER A 87 10.73 -9.74 -0.48
C SER A 87 11.21 -9.86 0.97
N GLN A 88 12.52 -9.84 1.21
CA GLN A 88 13.10 -9.87 2.55
C GLN A 88 12.80 -8.59 3.33
N LEU A 89 12.91 -7.43 2.67
CA LEU A 89 12.58 -6.13 3.27
C LEU A 89 11.09 -6.05 3.67
N ILE A 90 10.20 -6.58 2.81
CA ILE A 90 8.77 -6.69 3.12
C ILE A 90 8.56 -7.63 4.29
N ALA A 91 9.16 -8.82 4.28
CA ALA A 91 9.00 -9.82 5.34
C ALA A 91 9.44 -9.32 6.72
N GLN A 92 10.46 -8.46 6.78
CA GLN A 92 10.90 -7.84 8.04
C GLN A 92 9.93 -6.77 8.56
N ARG A 93 9.29 -6.01 7.67
CA ARG A 93 8.40 -4.89 8.04
C ARG A 93 6.95 -5.31 8.24
N LEU A 94 6.52 -6.36 7.54
CA LEU A 94 5.14 -6.83 7.55
C LEU A 94 4.62 -7.13 8.97
N PRO A 95 5.36 -7.85 9.85
CA PRO A 95 4.89 -8.11 11.21
C PRO A 95 4.69 -6.83 12.03
N VAL A 96 5.56 -5.84 11.86
CA VAL A 96 5.45 -4.54 12.56
C VAL A 96 4.18 -3.83 12.12
N SER A 97 3.95 -3.70 10.81
CA SER A 97 2.73 -3.09 10.27
C SER A 97 1.47 -3.84 10.69
N MET A 98 1.50 -5.17 10.70
CA MET A 98 0.38 -6.00 11.16
C MET A 98 0.08 -5.78 12.64
N ASN A 99 1.11 -5.72 13.49
CA ASN A 99 0.94 -5.48 14.92
C ASN A 99 0.33 -4.10 15.20
N ILE A 100 0.85 -3.05 14.57
CA ILE A 100 0.31 -1.69 14.69
C ILE A 100 -1.13 -1.67 14.19
N GLY A 101 -1.40 -2.21 13.00
CA GLY A 101 -2.74 -2.25 12.43
C GLY A 101 -3.75 -3.01 13.30
N PHE A 102 -3.34 -4.15 13.86
CA PHE A 102 -4.18 -4.93 14.76
C PHE A 102 -4.51 -4.15 16.05
N GLN A 103 -3.50 -3.52 16.66
CA GLN A 103 -3.70 -2.68 17.85
C GLN A 103 -4.62 -1.49 17.55
N SER A 104 -4.43 -0.81 16.41
CA SER A 104 -5.29 0.29 15.98
C SER A 104 -6.75 -0.15 15.79
N VAL A 105 -6.97 -1.28 15.10
CA VAL A 105 -8.33 -1.82 14.91
C VAL A 105 -8.94 -2.24 16.24
N PHE A 106 -8.17 -2.89 17.11
CA PHE A 106 -8.65 -3.34 18.41
C PHE A 106 -9.09 -2.16 19.29
N ILE A 107 -8.21 -1.18 19.47
CA ILE A 107 -8.49 0.01 20.28
C ILE A 107 -9.61 0.85 19.65
N GLY A 108 -9.54 1.08 18.34
CA GLY A 108 -10.54 1.87 17.61
C GLY A 108 -11.93 1.23 17.65
N ALA A 109 -12.02 -0.09 17.47
CA ALA A 109 -13.28 -0.82 17.58
C ALA A 109 -13.82 -0.78 19.02
N LEU A 110 -12.97 -0.95 20.02
CA LEU A 110 -13.38 -0.91 21.43
C LEU A 110 -13.95 0.46 21.81
N ILE A 111 -13.21 1.54 21.53
CA ILE A 111 -13.64 2.91 21.83
C ILE A 111 -14.87 3.28 21.00
N GLY A 112 -14.86 3.00 19.70
CA GLY A 112 -15.96 3.31 18.79
C GLY A 112 -17.24 2.59 19.17
N LEU A 113 -17.15 1.33 19.62
CA LEU A 113 -18.30 0.57 20.10
C LEU A 113 -18.87 1.16 21.39
N ILE A 114 -18.02 1.55 22.36
CA ILE A 114 -18.47 2.20 23.60
C ILE A 114 -19.18 3.52 23.31
N LEU A 115 -18.57 4.41 22.51
CA LEU A 115 -19.17 5.70 22.14
C LEU A 115 -20.47 5.50 21.35
N GLY A 116 -20.50 4.54 20.43
CA GLY A 116 -21.69 4.21 19.65
C GLY A 116 -22.83 3.67 20.52
N ILE A 117 -22.53 2.83 21.51
CA ILE A 117 -23.54 2.34 22.48
C ILE A 117 -24.06 3.47 23.35
N ILE A 118 -23.18 4.34 23.87
CA ILE A 118 -23.58 5.49 24.70
C ILE A 118 -24.51 6.42 23.92
N ALA A 119 -24.14 6.77 22.69
CA ALA A 119 -24.95 7.61 21.81
C ALA A 119 -26.32 6.98 21.53
N ALA A 120 -26.36 5.67 21.24
CA ALA A 120 -27.61 4.95 20.97
C ALA A 120 -28.53 4.87 22.19
N VAL A 121 -28.00 4.59 23.38
CA VAL A 121 -28.79 4.44 24.61
C VAL A 121 -29.23 5.81 25.17
N ARG A 122 -28.40 6.85 25.02
CA ARG A 122 -28.66 8.22 25.52
C ARG A 122 -29.00 9.19 24.39
N HIS A 123 -29.78 8.73 23.42
CA HIS A 123 -30.16 9.49 22.24
C HIS A 123 -30.78 10.87 22.58
N ASN A 124 -30.45 11.90 21.79
CA ASN A 124 -30.87 13.30 21.99
C ASN A 124 -30.40 13.93 23.32
N THR A 125 -29.32 13.43 23.92
CA THR A 125 -28.71 14.03 25.12
C THR A 125 -27.33 14.60 24.83
N ILE A 126 -26.76 15.34 25.79
CA ILE A 126 -25.40 15.89 25.65
C ILE A 126 -24.35 14.80 25.41
N TRP A 127 -24.56 13.58 25.93
CA TRP A 127 -23.64 12.45 25.77
C TRP A 127 -23.64 11.89 24.36
N ASP A 128 -24.78 11.92 23.68
CA ASP A 128 -24.93 11.57 22.27
C ASP A 128 -24.19 12.59 21.39
N THR A 129 -24.48 13.87 21.59
CA THR A 129 -23.78 14.95 20.87
C THR A 129 -22.27 14.90 21.08
N LEU A 130 -21.80 14.69 22.32
CA LEU A 130 -20.37 14.62 22.63
C LEU A 130 -19.71 13.41 21.97
N SER A 131 -20.34 12.23 22.04
CA SER A 131 -19.83 11.00 21.42
C SER A 131 -19.72 11.12 19.89
N THR A 132 -20.70 11.78 19.28
CA THR A 132 -20.71 12.08 17.85
C THR A 132 -19.61 13.07 17.48
N VAL A 133 -19.43 14.16 18.23
CA VAL A 133 -18.36 15.14 17.99
C VAL A 133 -16.98 14.49 18.08
N ILE A 134 -16.73 13.69 19.12
CA ILE A 134 -15.46 12.96 19.28
C ILE A 134 -15.22 12.03 18.09
N SER A 135 -16.25 11.31 17.66
CA SER A 135 -16.16 10.38 16.52
C SER A 135 -15.87 11.12 15.21
N VAL A 136 -16.53 12.26 14.97
CA VAL A 136 -16.29 13.10 13.79
C VAL A 136 -14.87 13.65 13.78
N ILE A 137 -14.38 14.14 14.92
CA ILE A 137 -12.98 14.60 15.05
C ILE A 137 -12.02 13.46 14.70
N GLY A 138 -12.24 12.27 15.26
CA GLY A 138 -11.37 11.09 15.00
C GLY A 138 -11.32 10.67 13.54
N VAL A 139 -12.41 10.82 12.79
CA VAL A 139 -12.47 10.49 11.35
C VAL A 139 -11.96 11.63 10.47
N SER A 140 -12.10 12.88 10.93
CA SER A 140 -11.83 14.07 10.11
C SER A 140 -10.41 14.63 10.26
N ILE A 141 -9.72 14.33 11.37
CA ILE A 141 -8.31 14.72 11.54
C ILE A 141 -7.48 13.88 10.56
N PRO A 142 -6.73 14.50 9.63
CA PRO A 142 -5.85 13.78 8.72
C PRO A 142 -4.81 13.00 9.52
N SER A 143 -4.55 11.75 9.15
CA SER A 143 -3.58 10.86 9.81
C SER A 143 -2.10 11.30 9.69
N TYR A 144 -1.84 12.48 9.12
CA TYR A 144 -0.51 12.98 8.76
C TYR A 144 -0.09 14.25 9.53
N VAL A 145 -0.83 14.65 10.57
CA VAL A 145 -0.45 15.77 11.46
C VAL A 145 0.32 15.26 12.67
#